data_AF-T0JET7-F1
#
_entry.id   AF-T0JET7-F1
#
_cell.length_a   1.000
_cell.length_b   1.000
_cell.length_c   1.000
_cell.angle_alpha   90.00
_cell.angle_beta   90.00
_cell.angle_gamma   90.00
#
_symmetry.space_group_name_H-M   'P 1'
#
loop_
_entity.id
_entity.type
_entity.pdbx_description
1 polymer ?
#
loop_
_entity_poly.entity_id
_entity_poly.type
_entity_poly.pdbx_seq_one_letter_code
_entity_poly.pdbx_strand_id
1 'polypeptide(L)'
;MKTRFTPLVKLKKTAMDKSESLMQKANADLNSARAALEKSYETLDEITSPQQGNMKDFLASRELINSARAFVKHNQEWVIYAQNQVNQAKEKLKLDIIEHEKFKYLELQEIEKELKKLKIQEMKDLDEVALMTHNKKEKN
;
A
#
# COMPACT_ATOMS: atom_id res chain seq x y z
N MET A 1 -26.52 8.43 4.71
CA MET A 1 -26.94 7.71 5.93
C MET A 1 -25.69 7.16 6.61
N LYS A 2 -25.54 7.33 7.93
CA LYS A 2 -24.44 6.69 8.67
C LYS A 2 -24.91 5.29 9.03
N THR A 3 -24.21 4.27 8.54
CA THR A 3 -24.55 2.88 8.83
C THR A 3 -23.76 2.36 10.02
N ARG A 4 -24.08 1.14 10.47
CA ARG A 4 -23.30 0.46 11.52
C ARG A 4 -21.87 0.14 11.06
N PHE A 5 -21.66 0.03 9.75
CA PHE A 5 -20.36 -0.27 9.14
C PHE A 5 -19.48 0.95 8.88
N THR A 6 -20.03 2.18 8.88
CA THR A 6 -19.24 3.40 8.61
C THR A 6 -17.97 3.55 9.46
N PRO A 7 -17.97 3.27 10.80
CA PRO A 7 -16.75 3.30 11.59
C PRO A 7 -15.74 2.23 11.19
N LEU A 8 -16.22 1.03 10.82
CA LEU A 8 -15.37 -0.09 10.40
C LEU A 8 -14.72 0.16 9.04
N VAL A 9 -15.46 0.73 8.08
CA VAL A 9 -14.92 1.13 6.77
C VAL A 9 -13.80 2.16 6.95
N LYS A 10 -14.02 3.17 7.80
CA LYS A 10 -12.97 4.16 8.11
C LYS A 10 -11.74 3.54 8.74
N LEU A 11 -11.92 2.66 9.72
CA LEU A 11 -10.80 1.96 10.36
C LEU A 11 -9.99 1.13 9.36
N LYS A 12 -10.67 0.40 8.47
CA LYS A 12 -10.02 -0.41 7.43
C LYS A 12 -9.35 0.43 6.35
N LYS A 13 -9.93 1.59 6.02
CA LYS A 13 -9.28 2.57 5.15
C LYS A 13 -7.96 3.06 5.75
N THR A 14 -7.95 3.44 7.02
CA THR A 14 -6.70 3.86 7.69
C THR A 14 -5.66 2.74 7.73
N ALA A 15 -6.09 1.47 7.89
CA ALA A 15 -5.20 0.32 7.84
C ALA A 15 -4.58 0.14 6.44
N MET A 16 -5.39 0.25 5.39
CA MET A 16 -4.97 0.23 3.98
C MET A 16 -3.99 1.39 3.67
N ASP A 17 -4.31 2.61 4.07
CA ASP A 17 -3.44 3.78 3.86
C ASP A 17 -2.07 3.57 4.56
N LYS A 18 -2.07 2.92 5.73
CA LYS A 18 -0.84 2.57 6.45
C LYS A 18 -0.03 1.51 5.71
N SER A 19 -0.64 0.46 5.16
CA SER A 19 0.07 -0.54 4.39
C SER A 19 0.57 -0.01 3.05
N GLU A 20 -0.15 0.93 2.43
CA GLU A 20 0.32 1.64 1.24
C GLU A 20 1.56 2.47 1.55
N SER A 21 1.55 3.24 2.64
CA SER A 21 2.72 3.99 3.08
C SER A 21 3.93 3.08 3.37
N LEU A 22 3.70 1.90 3.96
CA LEU A 22 4.75 0.90 4.18
C LEU A 22 5.31 0.36 2.86
N MET A 23 4.46 0.08 1.87
CA MET A 23 4.90 -0.36 0.54
C MET A 23 5.74 0.72 -0.15
N GLN A 24 5.33 1.98 -0.07
CA GLN A 24 6.09 3.11 -0.63
C GLN A 24 7.47 3.21 0.00
N LYS A 25 7.57 3.10 1.33
CA LYS A 25 8.85 3.10 2.05
C LYS A 25 9.73 1.92 1.63
N ALA A 26 9.18 0.71 1.61
CA ALA A 26 9.92 -0.48 1.19
C ALA A 26 10.46 -0.37 -0.26
N ASN A 27 9.70 0.23 -1.17
CA ASN A 27 10.18 0.50 -2.53
C ASN A 27 11.29 1.55 -2.57
N ALA A 28 11.19 2.61 -1.76
CA ALA A 28 12.26 3.58 -1.63
C ALA A 28 13.56 2.95 -1.09
N ASP A 29 13.43 2.06 -0.09
CA ASP A 29 14.56 1.30 0.48
C ASP A 29 15.18 0.32 -0.53
N LEU A 30 14.36 -0.32 -1.36
CA LEU A 30 14.85 -1.17 -2.44
C LEU A 30 15.61 -0.36 -3.50
N ASN A 31 15.11 0.82 -3.86
CA ASN A 31 15.78 1.69 -4.83
C ASN A 31 17.10 2.22 -4.28
N SER A 32 17.14 2.62 -3.00
CA SER A 32 18.38 3.07 -2.37
C SER A 32 19.41 1.94 -2.27
N ALA A 33 18.98 0.72 -1.92
CA ALA A 33 19.85 -0.46 -1.91
C ALA A 33 20.42 -0.78 -3.30
N ARG A 34 19.62 -0.66 -4.36
CA ARG A 34 20.07 -0.85 -5.75
C ARG A 34 21.09 0.21 -6.17
N ALA A 35 20.82 1.48 -5.85
CA ALA A 35 21.77 2.56 -6.12
C ALA A 35 23.09 2.38 -5.35
N ALA A 36 23.02 1.93 -4.09
CA ALA A 36 24.22 1.62 -3.31
C ALA A 36 25.03 0.46 -3.92
N LEU A 37 24.34 -0.57 -4.42
CA LEU A 37 24.99 -1.68 -5.12
C LEU A 37 25.66 -1.22 -6.42
N GLU A 38 24.99 -0.41 -7.22
CA GLU A 38 25.55 0.18 -8.45
C GLU A 38 26.83 0.97 -8.16
N LYS A 39 26.77 1.88 -7.17
CA LYS A 39 27.94 2.64 -6.71
C LYS A 39 29.09 1.75 -6.22
N SER A 40 28.76 0.58 -5.65
CA SER A 40 29.78 -0.38 -5.20
C SER A 40 30.50 -1.06 -6.36
N TYR A 41 29.80 -1.30 -7.47
CA TYR A 41 30.43 -1.75 -8.71
C TYR A 41 31.28 -0.66 -9.35
N GLU A 42 30.80 0.58 -9.39
CA GLU A 42 31.59 1.71 -9.88
C GLU A 42 32.90 1.84 -9.09
N THR A 43 32.82 1.78 -7.75
CA THR A 43 33.99 1.80 -6.88
C THR A 43 34.95 0.64 -7.16
N LEU A 44 34.43 -0.54 -7.47
CA LEU A 44 35.24 -1.71 -7.77
C LEU A 44 35.99 -1.56 -9.11
N ASP A 45 35.33 -0.99 -10.12
CA ASP A 45 35.89 -0.77 -11.45
C ASP A 45 36.93 0.36 -11.46
N GLU A 46 36.79 1.34 -10.58
CA GLU A 46 37.77 2.42 -10.40
C GLU A 46 39.10 1.95 -9.79
N ILE A 47 39.12 0.80 -9.09
CA ILE A 47 40.35 0.28 -8.47
C ILE A 47 41.27 -0.33 -9.53
N THR A 48 42.24 0.46 -9.99
CA THR A 48 43.31 -0.02 -10.87
C THR A 48 44.41 -0.71 -10.06
N SER A 49 44.81 -1.91 -10.48
CA SER A 49 45.98 -2.58 -9.91
C SER A 49 47.28 -2.02 -10.51
N PRO A 50 48.30 -1.71 -9.71
CA PRO A 50 49.58 -1.20 -10.23
C PRO A 50 50.25 -2.28 -11.09
N GLN A 51 50.56 -1.96 -12.35
CA GLN A 51 51.25 -2.88 -13.26
C GLN A 51 52.75 -2.98 -12.98
N GLN A 52 53.32 -1.99 -12.29
CA GLN A 52 54.72 -1.89 -11.91
C GLN A 52 54.80 -1.19 -10.54
N GLY A 53 55.79 -1.51 -9.72
CA GLY A 53 55.95 -0.88 -8.39
C GLY A 53 56.46 -1.85 -7.32
N ASN A 54 56.37 -1.42 -6.05
CA ASN A 54 56.80 -2.22 -4.91
C ASN A 54 55.72 -3.27 -4.57
N MET A 55 56.13 -4.46 -4.13
CA MET A 55 55.22 -5.54 -3.71
C MET A 55 54.19 -5.07 -2.65
N LYS A 56 54.56 -4.12 -1.79
CA LYS A 56 53.66 -3.51 -0.81
C LYS A 56 52.44 -2.84 -1.46
N ASP A 57 52.63 -2.15 -2.58
CA ASP A 57 51.56 -1.43 -3.29
C ASP A 57 50.58 -2.43 -3.93
N PHE A 58 51.12 -3.54 -4.45
CA PHE A 58 50.31 -4.62 -5.01
C PHE A 58 49.44 -5.30 -3.93
N LEU A 59 50.01 -5.59 -2.76
CA LEU A 59 49.27 -6.15 -1.63
C LEU A 59 48.17 -5.21 -1.13
N ALA A 60 48.46 -3.90 -1.04
CA ALA A 60 47.47 -2.91 -0.65
C ALA A 60 46.30 -2.83 -1.65
N SER A 61 46.61 -2.80 -2.96
CA SER A 61 45.60 -2.81 -4.02
C SER A 61 44.74 -4.07 -3.98
N ARG A 62 45.36 -5.24 -3.78
CA ARG A 62 44.63 -6.51 -3.65
C ARG A 62 43.65 -6.49 -2.48
N GLU A 63 44.06 -5.94 -1.34
CA GLU A 63 43.19 -5.88 -0.16
C GLU A 63 42.05 -4.88 -0.31
N LEU A 64 42.30 -3.78 -1.01
CA LEU A 64 41.24 -2.85 -1.42
C LEU A 64 40.20 -3.52 -2.33
N ILE A 65 40.65 -4.28 -3.35
CA ILE A 65 39.76 -5.04 -4.24
C ILE A 65 38.96 -6.09 -3.45
N ASN A 66 39.60 -6.82 -2.54
CA ASN A 66 38.93 -7.81 -1.71
C ASN A 66 37.86 -7.18 -0.82
N SER A 67 38.16 -6.03 -0.21
CA SER A 67 37.21 -5.26 0.59
C SER A 67 36.03 -4.76 -0.25
N ALA A 68 36.28 -4.19 -1.43
CA ALA A 68 35.25 -3.74 -2.36
C ALA A 68 34.34 -4.90 -2.81
N ARG A 69 34.90 -6.07 -3.12
CA ARG A 69 34.12 -7.28 -3.44
C ARG A 69 33.24 -7.75 -2.28
N ALA A 70 33.76 -7.68 -1.04
CA ALA A 70 32.97 -8.01 0.15
C ALA A 70 31.80 -7.02 0.33
N PHE A 71 32.04 -5.74 0.06
CA PHE A 71 31.00 -4.71 0.12
C PHE A 71 29.93 -4.89 -0.97
N VAL A 72 30.32 -5.22 -2.20
CA VAL A 72 29.38 -5.60 -3.27
C VAL A 72 28.51 -6.76 -2.85
N LYS A 73 29.11 -7.83 -2.29
CA LYS A 73 28.35 -9.00 -1.82
C LYS A 73 27.35 -8.62 -0.72
N HIS A 74 27.76 -7.79 0.24
CA HIS A 74 26.86 -7.29 1.27
C HIS A 74 25.67 -6.51 0.70
N ASN A 75 25.92 -5.62 -0.27
CA ASN A 75 24.86 -4.85 -0.91
C ASN A 75 23.95 -5.69 -1.80
N GLN A 76 24.45 -6.77 -2.40
CA GLN A 76 23.60 -7.76 -3.07
C GLN A 76 22.65 -8.45 -2.08
N GLU A 77 23.17 -8.89 -0.93
CA GLU A 77 22.35 -9.48 0.15
C GLU A 77 21.31 -8.48 0.67
N TRP A 78 21.68 -7.20 0.81
CA TRP A 78 20.75 -6.13 1.17
C TRP A 78 19.63 -6.01 0.12
N VAL A 79 19.96 -5.93 -1.17
CA VAL A 79 18.95 -5.82 -2.24
C VAL A 79 17.96 -6.99 -2.17
N ILE A 80 18.45 -8.22 -1.94
CA ILE A 80 17.59 -9.40 -1.77
C ILE A 80 16.67 -9.23 -0.55
N TYR A 81 17.21 -8.78 0.58
CA TYR A 81 16.43 -8.51 1.78
C TYR A 81 15.34 -7.44 1.54
N ALA A 82 15.70 -6.31 0.94
CA ALA A 82 14.77 -5.22 0.63
C ALA A 82 13.69 -5.68 -0.36
N GLN A 83 14.05 -6.51 -1.34
CA GLN A 83 13.08 -7.10 -2.27
C GLN A 83 12.07 -8.00 -1.55
N ASN A 84 12.52 -8.78 -0.57
CA ASN A 84 11.64 -9.59 0.27
C ASN A 84 10.70 -8.71 1.13
N GLN A 85 11.20 -7.60 1.67
CA GLN A 85 10.36 -6.64 2.40
C GLN A 85 9.26 -6.03 1.52
N VAL A 86 9.59 -5.67 0.27
CA VAL A 86 8.60 -5.19 -0.70
C VAL A 86 7.54 -6.25 -0.97
N ASN A 87 7.93 -7.51 -1.15
CA ASN A 87 6.99 -8.61 -1.38
C ASN A 87 6.04 -8.81 -0.18
N GLN A 88 6.56 -8.77 1.05
CA GLN A 88 5.73 -8.88 2.26
C GLN A 88 4.78 -7.69 2.41
N ALA A 89 5.25 -6.47 2.15
CA ALA A 89 4.42 -5.27 2.18
C ALA A 89 3.30 -5.32 1.12
N LYS A 90 3.60 -5.86 -0.08
CA LYS A 90 2.63 -6.06 -1.16
C LYS A 90 1.53 -7.04 -0.78
N GLU A 91 1.88 -8.18 -0.20
CA GLU A 91 0.88 -9.16 0.26
C GLU A 91 0.01 -8.58 1.37
N LYS A 92 0.60 -7.84 2.31
CA LYS A 92 -0.15 -7.15 3.37
C LYS A 92 -1.13 -6.12 2.81
N LEU A 93 -0.68 -5.27 1.88
CA LEU A 93 -1.53 -4.29 1.23
C LEU A 93 -2.70 -4.95 0.50
N LYS A 94 -2.45 -6.06 -0.21
CA LYS A 94 -3.50 -6.83 -0.88
C LYS A 94 -4.58 -7.32 0.09
N LEU A 95 -4.18 -7.84 1.26
CA LEU A 95 -5.13 -8.27 2.29
C LEU A 95 -5.94 -7.09 2.84
N ASP A 96 -5.29 -5.97 3.14
CA ASP A 96 -5.96 -4.77 3.68
C ASP A 96 -6.96 -4.17 2.67
N ILE A 97 -6.64 -4.19 1.36
CA ILE A 97 -7.55 -3.77 0.28
C ILE A 97 -8.79 -4.66 0.26
N ILE A 98 -8.61 -5.99 0.26
CA ILE A 98 -9.72 -6.96 0.23
C ILE A 98 -10.64 -6.75 1.44
N GLU A 99 -10.07 -6.54 2.63
CA GLU A 99 -10.85 -6.28 3.82
C GLU A 99 -11.64 -4.97 3.72
N HIS A 100 -10.99 -3.88 3.29
CA HIS A 100 -11.66 -2.59 3.11
C HIS A 100 -12.82 -2.69 2.11
N GLU A 101 -12.61 -3.35 0.96
CA GLU A 101 -13.65 -3.58 -0.05
C GLU A 101 -14.81 -4.39 0.50
N LYS A 102 -14.53 -5.45 1.28
CA LYS A 102 -15.56 -6.27 1.92
C LYS A 102 -16.47 -5.43 2.83
N PHE A 103 -15.91 -4.58 3.68
CA PHE A 103 -16.71 -3.73 4.57
C PHE A 103 -17.47 -2.64 3.81
N LYS A 104 -16.86 -2.08 2.76
CA LYS A 104 -17.52 -1.10 1.88
C LYS A 104 -18.74 -1.71 1.18
N TYR A 105 -18.64 -2.97 0.75
CA TYR A 105 -19.76 -3.69 0.15
C TYR A 105 -20.90 -3.93 1.15
N LEU A 106 -20.58 -4.32 2.38
CA LEU A 106 -21.58 -4.51 3.44
C LEU A 106 -22.30 -3.19 3.80
N GLU A 107 -21.56 -2.08 3.86
CA GLU A 107 -22.15 -0.76 4.06
C GLU A 107 -23.12 -0.41 2.93
N LEU A 108 -22.73 -0.65 1.67
CA LEU A 108 -23.58 -0.37 0.51
C LEU A 108 -24.89 -1.17 0.56
N GLN A 109 -24.84 -2.46 0.91
CA GLN A 109 -26.03 -3.28 1.08
C GLN A 109 -26.97 -2.77 2.19
N GLU A 110 -26.42 -2.24 3.30
CA GLU A 110 -27.23 -1.68 4.38
C GLU A 110 -27.91 -0.37 3.93
N ILE A 111 -27.18 0.51 3.23
CA ILE A 111 -27.74 1.74 2.65
C ILE A 111 -28.86 1.42 1.66
N GLU A 112 -28.68 0.44 0.78
CA GLU A 112 -29.73 0.04 -0.17
C GLU A 112 -31.00 -0.47 0.53
N LYS A 113 -30.84 -1.22 1.62
CA LYS A 113 -31.98 -1.69 2.43
C LYS A 113 -32.70 -0.53 3.10
N GLU A 114 -31.97 0.44 3.65
CA GLU A 114 -32.55 1.64 4.26
C GLU A 114 -33.27 2.50 3.23
N LEU A 115 -32.68 2.72 2.06
CA LEU A 115 -33.30 3.46 0.96
C LEU A 115 -34.60 2.80 0.47
N LYS A 116 -34.61 1.46 0.36
CA LYS A 116 -35.85 0.73 0.00
C LYS A 116 -36.95 0.93 1.05
N LYS A 117 -36.59 0.91 2.35
CA LYS A 117 -37.56 1.16 3.44
C LYS A 117 -38.10 2.59 3.38
N LEU A 118 -37.24 3.58 3.17
CA LEU A 118 -37.67 4.98 3.02
C LEU A 118 -38.63 5.16 1.85
N LYS A 119 -38.31 4.61 0.68
CA LYS A 119 -39.20 4.68 -0.50
C LYS A 119 -40.57 4.06 -0.23
N ILE A 120 -40.62 2.93 0.48
CA ILE A 120 -41.89 2.29 0.85
C ILE A 120 -42.69 3.18 1.81
N GLN A 121 -42.03 3.81 2.77
CA GLN A 121 -42.70 4.73 3.70
C GLN A 121 -43.21 5.98 2.97
N GLU A 122 -42.39 6.59 2.11
CA GLU A 122 -42.76 7.75 1.30
C GLU A 122 -43.97 7.46 0.40
N MET A 123 -44.05 6.26 -0.21
CA MET A 123 -45.22 5.86 -0.99
C MET A 123 -46.49 5.76 -0.14
N LYS A 124 -46.40 5.16 1.05
CA LYS A 124 -47.55 5.05 1.97
C LYS A 124 -48.02 6.42 2.45
N ASP A 125 -47.08 7.28 2.83
CA ASP A 125 -47.39 8.63 3.29
C ASP A 125 -48.06 9.45 2.16
N LEU A 126 -47.62 9.26 0.91
CA LEU A 126 -48.21 9.91 -0.27
C LEU A 126 -49.62 9.39 -0.58
N ASP A 127 -49.85 8.08 -0.44
CA ASP A 127 -51.18 7.46 -0.56
C ASP A 127 -52.14 7.97 0.54
N GLU A 128 -51.67 8.08 1.79
CA GLU A 128 -52.48 8.65 2.89
C GLU A 128 -52.85 10.11 2.63
N VAL A 129 -51.89 10.93 2.17
CA VAL A 129 -52.15 12.33 1.80
C VAL A 129 -53.16 12.43 0.64
N ALA A 130 -53.06 11.55 -0.36
CA ALA A 130 -54.03 11.49 -1.46
C ALA A 130 -55.44 11.15 -0.96
N LEU A 131 -55.58 10.16 -0.08
CA LEU A 131 -56.86 9.79 0.55
C LEU A 131 -57.44 10.94 1.38
N MET A 132 -56.63 11.62 2.19
CA MET A 132 -57.09 12.78 2.97
C MET A 132 -57.56 13.93 2.07
N THR A 133 -56.87 14.17 0.95
CA THR A 133 -57.21 15.24 0.00
C THR A 133 -58.49 14.92 -0.78
N HIS A 134 -58.66 13.66 -1.18
CA HIS A 134 -59.88 13.17 -1.84
C HIS A 134 -61.10 13.30 -0.89
N ASN A 135 -60.98 12.81 0.34
CA ASN A 135 -62.05 12.85 1.33
C ASN A 135 -62.46 14.28 1.75
N LYS A 136 -61.53 15.25 1.64
CA LYS A 136 -61.84 16.68 1.84
C LYS A 136 -62.62 17.29 0.67
N LYS A 137 -62.46 16.78 -0.55
CA LYS A 137 -63.21 17.25 -1.73
C LYS A 137 -64.65 16.72 -1.77
N GLU A 138 -64.93 15.54 -1.21
CA GLU A 138 -66.30 15.00 -1.13
C GLU A 138 -67.17 15.62 -0.03
N LYS A 139 -66.56 16.31 0.95
CA LYS A 139 -67.27 16.97 2.07
C LYS A 139 -67.60 18.45 1.83
N ASN A 140 -67.17 19.03 0.73
CA ASN A 140 -67.53 20.38 0.27
C ASN A 140 -68.47 20.27 -0.93
#